data_AF-A0A645AJQ5-F1
#
_entry.id   AF-A0A645AJQ5-F1
#
_cell.length_a   1.000
_cell.length_b   1.000
_cell.length_c   1.000
_cell.angle_alpha   90.00
_cell.angle_beta   90.00
_cell.angle_gamma   90.00
#
_symmetry.space_group_name_H-M   'P 1'
#
loop_
_entity.id
_entity.type
_entity.pdbx_description
1 polymer ?
#
loop_
_entity_poly.entity_id
_entity_poly.type
_entity_poly.pdbx_seq_one_letter_code
_entity_poly.pdbx_strand_id
1 'polypeptide(L)'
;MIGVTDYFIIDKFHGGTKLKSVVNRREYLDQKIKENKEKFFSTVQIGDVVEGVVKSFTSFGAFIDLGGFDGLLHINDMSWGHVTRPKDFVKKGQVVQLRLINIDPETQKINLSLKHMQEDPWTTFEQKYNVGDTIKAPVTKITTFGAFIEIEPGIEGLAHISELSWTKRVNNPKDVLDVGDVVEAKVLGYDLDKKRVSLGLKQLEENPWDTIVERYPVGMTLSKPVVKITNSGAFVNLEEGIDGFLHIDDISWTKKVKNMASFCAEGDVIDVVVIRVEPDNRRIRLGVKQLEGNPWQTLRHDYPKFSTISGVITNVTDFGVFVKVMGDIEGLISKYNLVGPDEEYTDEALKKFNVGDPITAMVVECNPTTQKLSLSIKEMVKRSQQSEIAKYIHEDDDSDTFSLADMMRYKDEDREDN
;
A
#
# COMPACT_ATOMS: atom_id res chain seq x y z
N MET A 1 41.84 31.14 -57.07
CA MET A 1 42.23 32.55 -56.86
C MET A 1 43.47 32.82 -57.70
N ILE A 2 43.39 33.73 -58.66
CA ILE A 2 44.55 34.19 -59.44
C ILE A 2 44.88 35.59 -58.90
N GLY A 3 46.14 35.83 -58.49
CA GLY A 3 46.59 37.14 -57.98
C GLY A 3 46.87 37.24 -56.47
N VAL A 4 46.96 36.13 -55.74
CA VAL A 4 47.32 36.13 -54.31
C VAL A 4 48.83 35.98 -54.16
N THR A 5 49.47 36.88 -53.42
CA THR A 5 50.88 36.78 -53.01
C THR A 5 50.99 35.90 -51.77
N ASP A 6 51.86 34.89 -51.82
CA ASP A 6 52.11 33.97 -50.70
C ASP A 6 53.60 33.58 -50.67
N TYR A 7 54.04 33.00 -49.56
CA TYR A 7 55.42 32.58 -49.35
C TYR A 7 55.60 31.10 -49.72
N PHE A 8 56.74 30.78 -50.34
CA PHE A 8 57.07 29.43 -50.78
C PHE A 8 58.54 29.12 -50.54
N ILE A 9 58.85 27.86 -50.25
CA ILE A 9 60.23 27.37 -50.20
C ILE A 9 60.65 26.97 -51.62
N ILE A 10 61.86 27.35 -52.02
CA ILE A 10 62.43 26.97 -53.33
C ILE A 10 63.04 25.57 -53.18
N ASP A 11 62.44 24.58 -53.84
CA ASP A 11 62.91 23.18 -53.80
C ASP A 11 64.02 22.96 -54.85
N LYS A 12 63.80 23.42 -56.09
CA LYS A 12 64.81 23.31 -57.16
C LYS A 12 64.88 24.57 -58.00
N PHE A 13 66.10 25.05 -58.21
CA PHE A 13 66.42 26.17 -59.07
C PHE A 13 67.24 25.69 -60.28
N HIS A 14 66.69 25.79 -61.49
CA HIS A 14 67.40 25.41 -62.71
C HIS A 14 67.92 26.67 -63.42
N GLY A 15 69.23 26.90 -63.35
CA GLY A 15 69.92 28.06 -63.93
C GLY A 15 70.29 27.91 -65.41
N GLY A 16 69.31 27.68 -66.29
CA GLY A 16 69.50 27.66 -67.75
C GLY A 16 68.83 28.84 -68.46
N THR A 17 68.87 28.85 -69.80
CA THR A 17 68.28 29.88 -70.69
C THR A 17 66.76 30.08 -70.51
N LYS A 18 66.09 29.16 -69.80
CA LYS A 18 64.75 29.33 -69.25
C LYS A 18 64.78 29.05 -67.74
N LEU A 19 64.55 30.09 -66.94
CA LEU A 19 64.43 29.99 -65.48
C LEU A 19 63.17 29.19 -65.13
N LYS A 20 63.37 27.98 -64.61
CA LYS A 20 62.31 27.16 -64.00
C LYS A 20 62.64 26.99 -62.52
N SER A 21 61.79 27.57 -61.68
CA SER A 21 61.85 27.42 -60.22
C SER A 21 60.69 26.54 -59.79
N VAL A 22 61.01 25.44 -59.13
CA VAL A 22 60.00 24.58 -58.48
C VAL A 22 59.89 25.07 -57.05
N VAL A 23 58.70 25.53 -56.70
CA VAL A 23 58.40 26.06 -55.36
C VAL A 23 57.46 25.10 -54.64
N ASN A 24 57.78 24.80 -53.38
CA ASN A 24 57.01 23.93 -52.52
C ASN A 24 56.30 24.77 -51.45
N ARG A 25 54.98 24.86 -51.56
CA ARG A 25 54.13 25.56 -50.59
C ARG A 25 53.92 24.75 -49.32
N ARG A 26 53.85 23.42 -49.46
CA ARG A 26 53.48 22.52 -48.38
C ARG A 26 54.49 22.56 -47.25
N GLU A 27 55.77 22.55 -47.61
CA GLU A 27 56.89 22.55 -46.66
C GLU A 27 57.00 23.86 -45.86
N TYR A 28 56.70 25.00 -46.48
CA TYR A 28 56.62 26.30 -45.79
C TYR A 28 55.52 26.31 -44.73
N LEU A 29 54.34 25.79 -45.08
CA LEU A 29 53.21 25.68 -44.14
C LEU A 29 53.53 24.71 -43.00
N ASP A 30 54.20 23.59 -43.29
CA ASP A 30 54.61 22.60 -42.27
C ASP A 30 55.62 23.20 -41.26
N GLN A 31 56.57 24.03 -41.69
CA GLN A 31 57.49 24.75 -40.79
C GLN A 31 56.74 25.74 -39.88
N LYS A 32 55.84 26.55 -40.46
CA LYS A 32 55.00 27.49 -39.70
C LYS A 32 54.13 26.79 -38.66
N ILE A 33 53.56 25.63 -39.01
CA ILE A 33 52.79 24.80 -38.10
C ILE A 33 53.67 24.30 -36.96
N LYS A 34 54.88 23.83 -37.25
CA LYS A 34 55.82 23.33 -36.25
C LYS A 34 56.28 24.42 -35.27
N GLU A 35 56.59 25.62 -35.77
CA GLU A 35 56.93 26.78 -34.93
C GLU A 35 55.77 27.20 -34.03
N ASN A 36 54.56 27.28 -34.59
CA ASN A 36 53.36 27.62 -33.80
C ASN A 36 53.09 26.56 -32.73
N LYS A 37 53.34 25.28 -33.06
CA LYS A 37 53.19 24.17 -32.12
C LYS A 37 54.17 24.29 -30.96
N GLU A 38 55.47 24.45 -31.22
CA GLU A 38 56.47 24.61 -30.14
C GLU A 38 56.19 25.83 -29.24
N LYS A 39 55.73 26.93 -29.84
CA LYS A 39 55.30 28.12 -29.07
C LYS A 39 54.09 27.83 -28.18
N PHE A 40 53.12 27.07 -28.67
CA PHE A 40 51.93 26.73 -27.88
C PHE A 40 52.25 25.79 -26.71
N PHE A 41 53.03 24.73 -26.93
CA PHE A 41 53.41 23.78 -25.88
C PHE A 41 54.31 24.40 -24.80
N SER A 42 55.05 25.45 -25.11
CA SER A 42 55.90 26.17 -24.13
C SER A 42 55.15 27.24 -23.35
N THR A 43 54.03 27.75 -23.89
CA THR A 43 53.28 28.86 -23.28
C THR A 43 52.09 28.37 -22.45
N VAL A 44 51.44 27.27 -22.86
CA VAL A 44 50.14 26.88 -22.33
C VAL A 44 50.28 25.83 -21.22
N GLN A 45 49.57 26.06 -20.12
CA GLN A 45 49.50 25.13 -18.99
C GLN A 45 48.12 24.46 -18.89
N ILE A 46 48.06 23.37 -18.14
CA ILE A 46 46.81 22.69 -17.82
C ILE A 46 45.90 23.67 -17.05
N GLY A 47 44.69 23.88 -17.56
CA GLY A 47 43.70 24.78 -16.99
C GLY A 47 43.55 26.12 -17.71
N ASP A 48 44.41 26.45 -18.67
CA ASP A 48 44.33 27.68 -19.46
C ASP A 48 43.10 27.70 -20.38
N VAL A 49 42.64 28.91 -20.68
CA VAL A 49 41.55 29.17 -21.62
C VAL A 49 42.14 29.37 -23.01
N VAL A 50 41.69 28.55 -23.96
CA VAL A 50 42.16 28.58 -25.35
C VAL A 50 40.99 28.78 -26.30
N GLU A 51 41.20 29.60 -27.33
CA GLU A 51 40.21 29.82 -28.40
C GLU A 51 40.51 28.89 -29.57
N GLY A 52 39.47 28.24 -30.10
CA GLY A 52 39.63 27.32 -31.22
C GLY A 52 38.43 27.28 -32.16
N VAL A 53 38.69 26.89 -33.40
CA VAL A 53 37.68 26.80 -34.46
C VAL A 53 37.28 25.35 -34.70
N VAL A 54 35.98 25.06 -34.65
CA VAL A 54 35.51 23.69 -34.81
C VAL A 54 35.66 23.22 -36.26
N LYS A 55 36.58 22.26 -36.48
CA LYS A 55 36.94 21.75 -37.81
C LYS A 55 36.04 20.61 -38.26
N SER A 56 35.84 19.61 -37.39
CA SER A 56 35.03 18.44 -37.70
C SER A 56 34.38 17.83 -36.44
N PHE A 57 33.37 17.00 -36.66
CA PHE A 57 32.66 16.28 -35.61
C PHE A 57 32.74 14.78 -35.88
N THR A 58 32.96 14.01 -34.83
CA THR A 58 32.82 12.55 -34.82
C THR A 58 31.72 12.15 -33.84
N SER A 59 31.39 10.86 -33.78
CA SER A 59 30.38 10.34 -32.83
C SER A 59 30.81 10.48 -31.37
N PHE A 60 32.11 10.54 -31.08
CA PHE A 60 32.67 10.61 -29.73
C PHE A 60 33.11 12.03 -29.32
N GLY A 61 33.12 13.01 -30.24
CA GLY A 61 33.59 14.36 -29.92
C GLY A 61 33.68 15.33 -31.12
N ALA A 62 34.31 16.47 -30.87
CA ALA A 62 34.59 17.50 -31.87
C ALA A 62 36.10 17.78 -31.95
N PHE A 63 36.62 17.95 -33.17
CA PHE A 63 37.99 18.40 -33.40
C PHE A 63 38.02 19.91 -33.59
N ILE A 64 38.89 20.56 -32.85
CA ILE A 64 38.96 22.01 -32.71
C ILE A 64 40.37 22.44 -33.06
N ASP A 65 40.48 23.28 -34.09
CA ASP A 65 41.76 23.83 -34.54
C ASP A 65 42.16 25.00 -33.63
N LEU A 66 43.34 24.89 -33.03
CA LEU A 66 43.94 25.88 -32.14
C LEU A 66 45.04 26.70 -32.83
N GLY A 67 45.08 26.72 -34.18
CA GLY A 67 46.03 27.51 -34.95
C GLY A 67 47.28 26.74 -35.37
N GLY A 68 47.13 25.46 -35.72
CA GLY A 68 48.21 24.62 -36.26
C GLY A 68 48.20 23.17 -35.80
N PHE A 69 47.38 22.82 -34.81
CA PHE A 69 47.16 21.44 -34.37
C PHE A 69 45.72 21.29 -33.86
N ASP A 70 45.22 20.06 -33.87
CA ASP A 70 43.82 19.75 -33.57
C ASP A 70 43.70 19.31 -32.09
N GLY A 71 42.85 19.97 -31.32
CA GLY A 71 42.39 19.54 -30.00
C GLY A 71 41.11 18.71 -30.10
N LEU A 72 40.91 17.79 -29.16
CA LEU A 72 39.74 16.93 -29.06
C LEU A 72 38.85 17.40 -27.91
N LEU A 73 37.59 17.70 -28.22
CA LEU A 73 36.54 17.95 -27.24
C LEU A 73 35.65 16.70 -27.17
N HIS A 74 35.70 15.98 -26.04
CA HIS A 74 34.91 14.77 -25.86
C HIS A 74 33.43 15.11 -25.60
N ILE A 75 32.50 14.24 -26.00
CA ILE A 75 31.05 14.48 -25.81
C ILE A 75 30.66 14.72 -24.35
N ASN A 76 31.32 14.01 -23.41
CA ASN A 76 31.13 14.17 -21.96
C ASN A 76 31.71 15.48 -21.38
N ASP A 77 32.55 16.17 -22.15
CA ASP A 77 33.21 17.41 -21.73
C ASP A 77 32.55 18.66 -22.33
N MET A 78 31.50 18.46 -23.14
CA MET A 78 30.71 19.52 -23.78
C MET A 78 29.67 20.16 -22.85
N SER A 79 29.06 19.38 -21.96
CA SER A 79 28.04 19.84 -21.00
C SER A 79 28.02 18.92 -19.79
N TRP A 80 27.51 19.41 -18.66
CA TRP A 80 27.24 18.60 -17.47
C TRP A 80 26.05 17.64 -17.68
N GLY A 81 25.11 17.99 -18.56
CA GLY A 81 23.93 17.15 -18.89
C GLY A 81 24.17 16.13 -20.00
N HIS A 82 23.15 15.34 -20.32
CA HIS A 82 23.24 14.30 -21.34
C HIS A 82 23.26 14.88 -22.76
N VAL A 83 24.44 14.88 -23.40
CA VAL A 83 24.60 15.33 -24.78
C VAL A 83 24.38 14.15 -25.74
N THR A 84 23.23 14.13 -26.41
CA THR A 84 22.94 13.11 -27.45
C THR A 84 23.60 13.42 -28.79
N ARG A 85 23.73 14.70 -29.15
CA ARG A 85 24.34 15.13 -30.42
C ARG A 85 25.26 16.34 -30.23
N PRO A 86 26.57 16.20 -30.53
CA PRO A 86 27.51 17.33 -30.51
C PRO A 86 27.10 18.51 -31.39
N LYS A 87 26.35 18.26 -32.47
CA LYS A 87 25.87 19.27 -33.42
C LYS A 87 24.93 20.32 -32.80
N ASP A 88 24.26 19.98 -31.71
CA ASP A 88 23.31 20.89 -31.05
C ASP A 88 24.06 21.94 -30.20
N PHE A 89 25.31 21.67 -29.80
CA PHE A 89 26.12 22.56 -28.95
C PHE A 89 27.16 23.38 -29.73
N VAL A 90 27.71 22.83 -30.81
CA VAL A 90 28.80 23.46 -31.57
C VAL A 90 28.58 23.34 -33.07
N LYS A 91 28.78 24.44 -33.80
CA LYS A 91 28.66 24.48 -35.28
C LYS A 91 30.03 24.39 -35.95
N LYS A 92 30.11 23.77 -37.14
CA LYS A 92 31.36 23.74 -37.94
C LYS A 92 31.79 25.18 -38.26
N GLY A 93 33.05 25.52 -38.01
CA GLY A 93 33.61 26.84 -38.24
C GLY A 93 33.32 27.88 -37.15
N GLN A 94 32.62 27.50 -36.07
CA GLN A 94 32.40 28.38 -34.94
C GLN A 94 33.68 28.51 -34.10
N VAL A 95 33.98 29.73 -33.66
CA VAL A 95 35.04 29.99 -32.68
C VAL A 95 34.45 29.74 -31.28
N VAL A 96 35.10 28.91 -30.49
CA VAL A 96 34.69 28.56 -29.12
C VAL A 96 35.85 28.70 -28.16
N GLN A 97 35.56 29.21 -26.96
CA GLN A 97 36.51 29.28 -25.85
C GLN A 97 36.39 28.00 -25.01
N LEU A 98 37.53 27.37 -24.73
CA LEU A 98 37.60 26.06 -24.10
C LEU A 98 38.67 26.05 -23.04
N ARG A 99 38.49 25.22 -22.02
CA ARG A 99 39.51 24.98 -21.02
C ARG A 99 40.36 23.78 -21.41
N LEU A 100 41.67 23.90 -21.28
CA LEU A 100 42.57 22.77 -21.47
C LEU A 100 42.54 21.87 -20.22
N ILE A 101 42.03 20.64 -20.33
CA ILE A 101 42.01 19.68 -19.20
C ILE A 101 43.30 18.90 -19.16
N ASN A 102 43.73 18.38 -20.31
CA ASN A 102 44.89 17.51 -20.38
C ASN A 102 45.64 17.74 -21.68
N ILE A 103 46.96 17.62 -21.60
CA ILE A 103 47.88 17.69 -22.72
C ILE A 103 48.79 16.47 -22.65
N ASP A 104 48.75 15.63 -23.67
CA ASP A 104 49.64 14.48 -23.79
C ASP A 104 50.84 14.88 -24.67
N PRO A 105 52.04 15.09 -24.11
CA PRO A 105 53.19 15.58 -24.88
C PRO A 105 53.68 14.58 -25.92
N GLU A 106 53.52 13.28 -25.65
CA GLU A 106 53.97 12.20 -26.53
C GLU A 106 53.06 12.02 -27.75
N THR A 107 51.74 11.99 -27.53
CA THR A 107 50.76 11.82 -28.61
C THR A 107 50.36 13.14 -29.26
N GLN A 108 50.79 14.25 -28.66
CA GLN A 108 50.49 15.63 -29.07
C GLN A 108 48.98 15.89 -29.18
N LYS A 109 48.18 15.17 -28.38
CA LYS A 109 46.73 15.33 -28.28
C LYS A 109 46.41 16.23 -27.10
N ILE A 110 45.42 17.10 -27.29
CA ILE A 110 44.94 18.02 -26.27
C ILE A 110 43.47 17.73 -26.03
N ASN A 111 43.10 17.49 -24.79
CA ASN A 111 41.71 17.33 -24.38
C ASN A 111 41.18 18.65 -23.87
N LEU A 112 40.18 19.15 -24.58
CA LEU A 112 39.52 20.42 -24.32
C LEU A 112 38.15 20.18 -23.69
N SER A 113 37.66 21.16 -22.95
CA SER A 113 36.36 21.08 -22.31
C SER A 113 35.62 22.40 -22.21
N LEU A 114 34.32 22.32 -22.46
CA LEU A 114 33.36 23.39 -22.20
C LEU A 114 32.82 23.32 -20.77
N LYS A 115 32.68 22.13 -20.17
CA LYS A 115 32.07 21.96 -18.84
C LYS A 115 32.83 22.71 -17.73
N HIS A 116 34.16 22.76 -17.79
CA HIS A 116 35.01 23.40 -16.77
C HIS A 116 35.05 24.93 -16.86
N MET A 117 34.33 25.52 -17.82
CA MET A 117 34.02 26.95 -17.88
C MET A 117 32.74 27.28 -17.12
N GLN A 118 31.89 26.29 -16.88
CA GLN A 118 30.65 26.43 -16.13
C GLN A 118 30.89 25.96 -14.69
N GLU A 119 30.21 26.60 -13.73
CA GLU A 119 30.26 26.19 -12.33
C GLU A 119 29.72 24.75 -12.19
N ASP A 120 30.25 23.99 -11.22
CA ASP A 120 29.76 22.63 -10.96
C ASP A 120 28.31 22.75 -10.43
N PRO A 121 27.30 22.23 -11.14
CA PRO A 121 25.90 22.40 -10.76
C PRO A 121 25.60 21.85 -9.36
N TRP A 122 26.40 20.91 -8.85
CA TRP A 122 26.29 20.37 -7.49
C TRP A 122 26.62 21.38 -6.39
N THR A 123 27.47 22.37 -6.68
CA THR A 123 27.81 23.44 -5.72
C THR A 123 26.64 24.40 -5.54
N THR A 124 25.90 24.65 -6.62
CA THR A 124 24.72 25.53 -6.62
C THR A 124 23.46 24.79 -6.17
N PHE A 125 23.44 23.46 -6.26
CA PHE A 125 22.29 22.64 -5.89
C PHE A 125 21.89 22.80 -4.42
N GLU A 126 22.85 22.77 -3.49
CA GLU A 126 22.56 22.95 -2.04
C GLU A 126 21.97 24.33 -1.72
N GLN A 127 22.28 25.35 -2.52
CA GLN A 127 21.74 26.69 -2.30
C GLN A 127 20.32 26.85 -2.84
N LYS A 128 19.95 26.05 -3.85
CA LYS A 128 18.66 26.14 -4.55
C LYS A 128 17.62 25.16 -4.03
N TYR A 129 18.02 23.97 -3.60
CA TYR A 129 17.10 22.87 -3.30
C TYR A 129 17.34 22.32 -1.90
N ASN A 130 16.27 22.26 -1.12
CA ASN A 130 16.26 21.66 0.21
C ASN A 130 15.52 20.32 0.20
N VAL A 131 15.79 19.49 1.21
CA VAL A 131 15.00 18.28 1.45
C VAL A 131 13.55 18.67 1.75
N GLY A 132 12.63 18.12 0.97
CA GLY A 132 11.20 18.43 1.05
C GLY A 132 10.71 19.41 -0.02
N ASP A 133 11.56 19.96 -0.86
CA ASP A 133 11.11 20.79 -1.98
C ASP A 133 10.46 19.95 -3.08
N THR A 134 9.41 20.50 -3.69
CA THR A 134 8.74 19.91 -4.84
C THR A 134 9.33 20.48 -6.13
N ILE A 135 9.79 19.61 -7.02
CA ILE A 135 10.40 19.95 -8.29
C ILE A 135 9.58 19.37 -9.45
N LYS A 136 9.61 20.03 -10.61
CA LYS A 136 9.02 19.52 -11.86
C LYS A 136 10.12 19.29 -12.86
N ALA A 137 10.23 18.07 -13.36
CA ALA A 137 11.36 17.68 -14.18
C ALA A 137 11.02 16.52 -15.15
N PRO A 138 11.64 16.48 -16.35
CA PRO A 138 11.41 15.43 -17.32
C PRO A 138 12.10 14.11 -16.91
N VAL A 139 11.43 12.99 -17.20
CA VAL A 139 11.99 11.64 -17.07
C VAL A 139 12.97 11.39 -18.22
N THR A 140 14.25 11.18 -17.92
CA THR A 140 15.27 10.89 -18.95
C THR A 140 15.37 9.41 -19.25
N LYS A 141 15.30 8.56 -18.22
CA LYS A 141 15.51 7.11 -18.37
C LYS A 141 14.68 6.33 -17.38
N ILE A 142 14.06 5.26 -17.86
CA ILE A 142 13.30 4.33 -17.02
C ILE A 142 14.03 2.98 -16.98
N THR A 143 14.23 2.47 -15.78
CA THR A 143 14.86 1.17 -15.50
C THR A 143 13.91 0.30 -14.68
N THR A 144 14.23 -0.98 -14.49
CA THR A 144 13.37 -1.90 -13.72
C THR A 144 13.27 -1.55 -12.24
N PHE A 145 14.24 -0.84 -11.68
CA PHE A 145 14.27 -0.47 -10.26
C PHE A 145 13.86 0.99 -9.99
N GLY A 146 13.61 1.78 -11.03
CA GLY A 146 13.21 3.18 -10.86
C GLY A 146 13.28 4.02 -12.13
N ALA A 147 12.87 5.29 -11.99
CA ALA A 147 12.94 6.31 -13.03
C ALA A 147 14.02 7.35 -12.69
N PHE A 148 14.79 7.76 -13.69
CA PHE A 148 15.73 8.87 -13.64
C PHE A 148 15.06 10.12 -14.17
N ILE A 149 15.11 11.18 -13.37
CA ILE A 149 14.45 12.45 -13.61
C ILE A 149 15.55 13.51 -13.61
N GLU A 150 15.65 14.30 -14.67
CA GLU A 150 16.67 15.35 -14.79
C GLU A 150 16.15 16.65 -14.20
N ILE A 151 16.66 17.01 -13.02
CA ILE A 151 16.21 18.19 -12.28
C ILE A 151 16.76 19.47 -12.93
N GLU A 152 18.07 19.46 -13.14
CA GLU A 152 18.83 20.50 -13.84
C GLU A 152 19.91 19.81 -14.70
N PRO A 153 20.46 20.50 -15.73
CA PRO A 153 21.49 19.94 -16.59
C PRO A 153 22.69 19.40 -15.80
N GLY A 154 22.81 18.07 -15.73
CA GLY A 154 23.88 17.36 -14.99
C GLY A 154 23.54 16.94 -13.55
N ILE A 155 22.29 17.12 -13.12
CA ILE A 155 21.77 16.61 -11.85
C ILE A 155 20.62 15.65 -12.14
N GLU A 156 20.88 14.36 -11.91
CA GLU A 156 19.89 13.30 -12.05
C GLU A 156 19.37 12.88 -10.67
N GLY A 157 18.04 12.88 -10.56
CA GLY A 157 17.32 12.31 -9.44
C GLY A 157 16.81 10.91 -9.77
N LEU A 158 16.93 10.00 -8.81
CA LEU A 158 16.39 8.65 -8.89
C LEU A 158 15.10 8.56 -8.08
N ALA A 159 14.00 8.22 -8.74
CA ALA A 159 12.77 7.80 -8.12
C ALA A 159 12.71 6.26 -8.11
N HIS A 160 12.82 5.65 -6.92
CA HIS A 160 12.74 4.20 -6.79
C HIS A 160 11.34 3.69 -7.14
N ILE A 161 11.20 2.45 -7.63
CA ILE A 161 9.87 1.86 -7.93
C ILE A 161 8.90 1.94 -6.76
N SER A 162 9.43 1.82 -5.54
CA SER A 162 8.66 1.92 -4.32
C SER A 162 8.10 3.32 -4.12
N GLU A 163 8.68 4.37 -4.69
CA GLU A 163 8.30 5.78 -4.49
C GLU A 163 7.41 6.35 -5.62
N LEU A 164 6.98 5.52 -6.56
CA LEU A 164 6.18 5.93 -7.72
C LEU A 164 4.67 5.98 -7.48
N SER A 165 4.12 5.16 -6.58
CA SER A 165 2.67 5.14 -6.29
C SER A 165 2.37 4.58 -4.90
N TRP A 166 1.32 5.07 -4.24
CA TRP A 166 0.84 4.57 -2.95
C TRP A 166 -0.05 3.33 -3.04
N THR A 167 -0.85 3.26 -4.10
CA THR A 167 -2.04 2.41 -4.21
C THR A 167 -1.82 1.18 -5.08
N LYS A 168 -0.94 1.27 -6.09
CA LYS A 168 -0.58 0.13 -6.93
C LYS A 168 0.83 -0.37 -6.61
N ARG A 169 0.97 -1.69 -6.46
CA ARG A 169 2.27 -2.35 -6.48
C ARG A 169 2.77 -2.30 -7.92
N VAL A 170 3.44 -1.21 -8.28
CA VAL A 170 3.98 -1.00 -9.64
C VAL A 170 5.13 -1.99 -9.84
N ASN A 171 4.88 -3.07 -10.59
CA ASN A 171 5.91 -4.04 -10.94
C ASN A 171 6.86 -3.49 -12.02
N ASN A 172 6.37 -2.65 -12.92
CA ASN A 172 7.15 -1.98 -13.94
C ASN A 172 6.88 -0.47 -13.95
N PRO A 173 7.90 0.37 -13.73
CA PRO A 173 7.74 1.82 -13.77
C PRO A 173 7.37 2.38 -15.16
N LYS A 174 7.55 1.58 -16.23
CA LYS A 174 7.09 1.91 -17.59
C LYS A 174 5.56 1.91 -17.76
N ASP A 175 4.83 1.27 -16.87
CA ASP A 175 3.37 1.24 -16.94
C ASP A 175 2.74 2.53 -16.35
N VAL A 176 3.56 3.38 -15.71
CA VAL A 176 3.12 4.57 -14.99
C VAL A 176 3.74 5.85 -15.57
N LEU A 177 4.97 5.78 -16.09
CA LEU A 177 5.70 6.93 -16.62
C LEU A 177 6.27 6.60 -18.00
N ASP A 178 6.24 7.58 -18.89
CA ASP A 178 6.93 7.53 -20.18
C ASP A 178 8.24 8.33 -20.17
N VAL A 179 9.17 7.96 -21.05
CA VAL A 179 10.42 8.71 -21.22
C VAL A 179 10.11 10.05 -21.87
N GLY A 180 10.49 11.14 -21.22
CA GLY A 180 10.24 12.52 -21.64
C GLY A 180 9.06 13.20 -20.94
N ASP A 181 8.28 12.47 -20.14
CA ASP A 181 7.19 13.07 -19.36
C ASP A 181 7.73 13.99 -18.26
N VAL A 182 7.10 15.15 -18.10
CA VAL A 182 7.40 16.08 -17.02
C VAL A 182 6.61 15.67 -15.78
N VAL A 183 7.32 15.17 -14.78
CA VAL A 183 6.73 14.69 -13.52
C VAL A 183 7.04 15.66 -12.39
N GLU A 184 6.10 15.79 -11.47
CA GLU A 184 6.36 16.46 -10.19
C GLU A 184 6.92 15.42 -9.21
N ALA A 185 8.01 15.74 -8.52
CA ALA A 185 8.60 14.87 -7.52
C ALA A 185 9.12 15.70 -6.34
N LYS A 186 9.12 15.11 -5.16
CA LYS A 186 9.62 15.74 -3.94
C LYS A 186 11.02 15.23 -3.61
N VAL A 187 11.91 16.12 -3.18
CA VAL A 187 13.29 15.76 -2.81
C VAL A 187 13.27 15.08 -1.44
N LEU A 188 13.59 13.79 -1.39
CA LEU A 188 13.68 13.01 -0.15
C LEU A 188 15.05 13.17 0.53
N GLY A 189 16.08 13.39 -0.28
CA GLY A 189 17.45 13.52 0.17
C GLY A 189 18.41 13.56 -1.01
N TYR A 190 19.65 13.96 -0.78
CA TYR A 190 20.69 13.99 -1.79
C TYR A 190 22.02 13.50 -1.19
N ASP A 191 22.84 12.88 -2.03
CA ASP A 191 24.17 12.37 -1.71
C ASP A 191 25.16 13.08 -2.64
N LEU A 192 25.95 14.01 -2.07
CA LEU A 192 26.92 14.82 -2.81
C LEU A 192 28.13 13.99 -3.27
N ASP A 193 28.55 13.00 -2.47
CA ASP A 193 29.70 12.14 -2.79
C ASP A 193 29.41 11.31 -4.03
N LYS A 194 28.18 10.80 -4.13
CA LYS A 194 27.74 9.99 -5.28
C LYS A 194 27.09 10.81 -6.38
N LYS A 195 26.91 12.12 -6.19
CA LYS A 195 26.20 13.00 -7.12
C LYS A 195 24.83 12.41 -7.51
N ARG A 196 24.01 12.09 -6.50
CA ARG A 196 22.66 11.51 -6.69
C ARG A 196 21.62 12.19 -5.81
N VAL A 197 20.44 12.42 -6.37
CA VAL A 197 19.28 12.90 -5.61
C VAL A 197 18.24 11.78 -5.51
N SER A 198 17.67 11.57 -4.33
CA SER A 198 16.55 10.65 -4.13
C SER A 198 15.24 11.43 -4.22
N LEU A 199 14.38 11.01 -5.15
CA LEU A 199 13.10 11.66 -5.41
C LEU A 199 11.95 10.73 -5.06
N GLY A 200 10.85 11.30 -4.58
CA GLY A 200 9.60 10.60 -4.31
C GLY A 200 8.42 11.26 -5.00
N LEU A 201 7.67 10.49 -5.80
CA LEU A 201 6.44 10.98 -6.45
C LEU A 201 5.22 10.77 -5.55
N LYS A 202 5.27 9.77 -4.66
CA LYS A 202 4.25 9.48 -3.66
C LYS A 202 3.75 10.72 -2.92
N GLN A 203 4.63 11.58 -2.43
CA GLN A 203 4.28 12.64 -1.48
C GLN A 203 3.36 13.74 -2.03
N LEU A 204 2.97 13.66 -3.31
CA LEU A 204 2.01 14.53 -3.98
C LEU A 204 0.56 14.02 -3.92
N GLU A 205 0.35 12.72 -3.70
CA GLU A 205 -0.97 12.13 -3.50
C GLU A 205 -1.27 12.08 -1.99
N GLU A 206 -2.45 12.56 -1.59
CA GLU A 206 -2.93 12.45 -0.22
C GLU A 206 -2.97 10.97 0.19
N ASN A 207 -2.38 10.63 1.33
CA ASN A 207 -2.36 9.26 1.81
C ASN A 207 -3.82 8.82 2.07
N PRO A 208 -4.37 7.87 1.29
CA PRO A 208 -5.78 7.47 1.43
C PRO A 208 -6.07 6.82 2.79
N TRP A 209 -5.02 6.47 3.55
CA TRP A 209 -5.07 5.96 4.93
C TRP A 209 -5.24 7.03 6.00
N ASP A 210 -4.95 8.30 5.71
CA ASP A 210 -5.14 9.37 6.70
C ASP A 210 -6.63 9.74 6.81
N THR A 211 -7.38 9.64 5.71
CA THR A 211 -8.83 9.89 5.65
C THR A 211 -9.67 8.63 5.81
N ILE A 212 -9.05 7.45 5.91
CA ILE A 212 -9.78 6.16 5.94
C ILE A 212 -10.73 6.04 7.13
N VAL A 213 -10.37 6.64 8.27
CA VAL A 213 -11.16 6.59 9.51
C VAL A 213 -12.44 7.42 9.37
N GLU A 214 -12.38 8.51 8.59
CA GLU A 214 -13.53 9.35 8.30
C GLU A 214 -14.43 8.74 7.22
N ARG A 215 -13.83 8.13 6.19
CA ARG A 215 -14.59 7.49 5.10
C ARG A 215 -15.26 6.18 5.52
N TYR A 216 -14.61 5.40 6.37
CA TYR A 216 -15.07 4.07 6.79
C TYR A 216 -15.13 3.97 8.32
N PRO A 217 -16.15 4.58 8.96
CA PRO A 217 -16.33 4.46 10.40
C PRO A 217 -16.63 3.00 10.78
N VAL A 218 -16.17 2.61 11.98
CA VAL A 218 -16.46 1.29 12.55
C VAL A 218 -17.97 1.10 12.65
N GLY A 219 -18.47 -0.03 12.12
CA GLY A 219 -19.89 -0.35 12.04
C GLY A 219 -20.55 -0.06 10.69
N MET A 220 -19.85 0.56 9.74
CA MET A 220 -20.38 0.76 8.38
C MET A 220 -20.53 -0.58 7.64
N THR A 221 -21.70 -0.80 7.03
CA THR A 221 -22.00 -1.93 6.14
C THR A 221 -21.60 -1.60 4.71
N LEU A 222 -20.87 -2.49 4.05
CA LEU A 222 -20.33 -2.33 2.70
C LEU A 222 -20.56 -3.60 1.90
N SER A 223 -20.95 -3.46 0.64
CA SER A 223 -21.11 -4.58 -0.30
C SER A 223 -20.00 -4.53 -1.34
N LYS A 224 -19.06 -5.47 -1.29
CA LYS A 224 -17.82 -5.38 -2.07
C LYS A 224 -17.31 -6.75 -2.55
N PRO A 225 -16.61 -6.80 -3.70
CA PRO A 225 -16.15 -8.05 -4.28
C PRO A 225 -14.92 -8.62 -3.55
N VAL A 226 -14.88 -9.94 -3.42
CA VAL A 226 -13.70 -10.67 -2.92
C VAL A 226 -12.64 -10.73 -4.01
N VAL A 227 -11.41 -10.28 -3.72
CA VAL A 227 -10.29 -10.40 -4.67
C VAL A 227 -9.59 -11.73 -4.52
N LYS A 228 -9.36 -12.16 -3.27
CA LYS A 228 -8.51 -13.31 -3.00
C LYS A 228 -8.97 -14.06 -1.77
N ILE A 229 -8.97 -15.39 -1.86
CA ILE A 229 -9.32 -16.25 -0.75
C ILE A 229 -8.07 -16.99 -0.26
N THR A 230 -7.93 -17.11 1.05
CA THR A 230 -6.89 -17.90 1.72
C THR A 230 -7.52 -18.81 2.77
N ASN A 231 -6.78 -19.79 3.27
CA ASN A 231 -7.29 -20.73 4.28
C ASN A 231 -7.69 -20.04 5.60
N SER A 232 -7.10 -18.88 5.92
CA SER A 232 -7.38 -18.12 7.15
C SER A 232 -8.41 -17.00 6.98
N GLY A 233 -8.80 -16.67 5.76
CA GLY A 233 -9.72 -15.55 5.50
C GLY A 233 -9.79 -15.14 4.04
N ALA A 234 -10.62 -14.14 3.75
CA ALA A 234 -10.80 -13.55 2.42
C ALA A 234 -10.40 -12.07 2.41
N PHE A 235 -9.84 -11.63 1.29
CA PHE A 235 -9.52 -10.24 1.00
C PHE A 235 -10.64 -9.66 0.15
N VAL A 236 -11.32 -8.65 0.67
CA VAL A 236 -12.41 -7.93 0.02
C VAL A 236 -11.87 -6.57 -0.40
N ASN A 237 -12.00 -6.22 -1.69
CA ASN A 237 -11.54 -4.92 -2.18
C ASN A 237 -12.60 -3.87 -1.91
N LEU A 238 -12.28 -2.95 -1.02
CA LEU A 238 -13.16 -1.85 -0.64
C LEU A 238 -13.08 -0.73 -1.68
N GLU A 239 -11.86 -0.34 -2.04
CA GLU A 239 -11.56 0.78 -2.93
C GLU A 239 -10.16 0.61 -3.56
N GLU A 240 -9.82 1.40 -4.58
CA GLU A 240 -8.55 1.31 -5.28
C GLU A 240 -7.34 1.42 -4.33
N GLY A 241 -6.69 0.28 -4.07
CA GLY A 241 -5.52 0.17 -3.19
C GLY A 241 -5.82 -0.05 -1.70
N ILE A 242 -7.09 -0.24 -1.32
CA ILE A 242 -7.52 -0.52 0.05
C ILE A 242 -8.23 -1.88 0.10
N ASP A 243 -7.56 -2.84 0.74
CA ASP A 243 -8.09 -4.19 0.95
C ASP A 243 -8.54 -4.38 2.39
N GLY A 244 -9.74 -4.93 2.55
CA GLY A 244 -10.26 -5.41 3.82
C GLY A 244 -10.02 -6.91 4.00
N PHE A 245 -9.71 -7.32 5.21
CA PHE A 245 -9.47 -8.70 5.58
C PHE A 245 -10.64 -9.22 6.42
N LEU A 246 -11.30 -10.26 5.91
CA LEU A 246 -12.37 -11.00 6.57
C LEU A 246 -11.79 -12.31 7.11
N HIS A 247 -11.73 -12.47 8.44
CA HIS A 247 -11.24 -13.69 9.06
C HIS A 247 -12.30 -14.80 9.03
N ILE A 248 -11.87 -16.07 8.98
CA ILE A 248 -12.79 -17.22 8.93
C ILE A 248 -13.75 -17.27 10.13
N ASP A 249 -13.28 -16.81 11.29
CA ASP A 249 -14.07 -16.75 12.51
C ASP A 249 -15.15 -15.67 12.46
N ASP A 250 -15.06 -14.67 11.58
CA ASP A 250 -16.02 -13.56 11.52
C ASP A 250 -17.11 -13.75 10.44
N ILE A 251 -17.19 -14.96 9.88
CA ILE A 251 -18.15 -15.31 8.81
C ILE A 251 -19.50 -15.77 9.34
N SER A 252 -19.53 -16.66 10.34
CA SER A 252 -20.78 -17.26 10.81
C SER A 252 -20.75 -17.53 12.31
N TRP A 253 -21.88 -17.28 12.99
CA TRP A 253 -22.06 -17.54 14.43
C TRP A 253 -22.22 -19.02 14.77
N THR A 254 -22.75 -19.81 13.84
CA THR A 254 -23.30 -21.14 14.13
C THR A 254 -22.47 -22.27 13.54
N LYS A 255 -21.75 -22.04 12.43
CA LYS A 255 -20.94 -23.08 11.78
C LYS A 255 -19.45 -22.75 11.90
N LYS A 256 -18.68 -23.66 12.49
CA LYS A 256 -17.22 -23.68 12.35
C LYS A 256 -16.87 -24.08 10.91
N VAL A 257 -16.74 -23.08 10.05
CA VAL A 257 -16.33 -23.28 8.66
C VAL A 257 -14.86 -23.69 8.66
N LYS A 258 -14.53 -24.85 8.11
CA LYS A 258 -13.14 -25.34 8.03
C LYS A 258 -12.34 -24.70 6.89
N ASN A 259 -13.01 -24.26 5.81
CA ASN A 259 -12.39 -23.65 4.64
C ASN A 259 -13.25 -22.50 4.09
N MET A 260 -12.63 -21.34 3.85
CA MET A 260 -13.31 -20.16 3.29
C MET A 260 -13.85 -20.39 1.86
N ALA A 261 -13.19 -21.25 1.08
CA ALA A 261 -13.55 -21.57 -0.30
C ALA A 261 -14.91 -22.29 -0.46
N SER A 262 -15.48 -22.85 0.63
CA SER A 262 -16.84 -23.41 0.59
C SER A 262 -17.94 -22.37 0.81
N PHE A 263 -17.58 -21.17 1.28
CA PHE A 263 -18.53 -20.11 1.61
C PHE A 263 -18.56 -18.99 0.58
N CYS A 264 -17.44 -18.65 -0.03
CA CYS A 264 -17.39 -17.65 -1.10
C CYS A 264 -16.44 -18.06 -2.24
N ALA A 265 -16.72 -17.53 -3.43
CA ALA A 265 -15.84 -17.63 -4.59
C ALA A 265 -15.06 -16.32 -4.79
N GLU A 266 -13.90 -16.40 -5.45
CA GLU A 266 -13.17 -15.22 -5.87
C GLU A 266 -14.03 -14.42 -6.86
N GLY A 267 -14.21 -13.13 -6.60
CA GLY A 267 -15.06 -12.22 -7.37
C GLY A 267 -16.50 -12.08 -6.87
N ASP A 268 -16.92 -12.88 -5.87
CA ASP A 268 -18.26 -12.77 -5.31
C ASP A 268 -18.43 -11.50 -4.47
N VAL A 269 -19.61 -10.88 -4.53
CA VAL A 269 -19.92 -9.65 -3.79
C VAL A 269 -20.50 -10.03 -2.44
N ILE A 270 -19.80 -9.65 -1.37
CA ILE A 270 -20.19 -9.98 0.00
C ILE A 270 -20.49 -8.70 0.77
N ASP A 271 -21.58 -8.74 1.53
CA ASP A 271 -21.89 -7.72 2.51
C ASP A 271 -21.02 -7.92 3.76
N VAL A 272 -20.28 -6.89 4.13
CA VAL A 272 -19.31 -6.89 5.22
C VAL A 272 -19.46 -5.63 6.07
N VAL A 273 -19.20 -5.75 7.36
CA VAL A 273 -19.15 -4.62 8.30
C VAL A 273 -17.73 -4.34 8.71
N VAL A 274 -17.37 -3.06 8.77
CA VAL A 274 -16.07 -2.63 9.29
C VAL A 274 -16.03 -2.85 10.81
N ILE A 275 -15.25 -3.81 11.29
CA ILE A 275 -15.05 -4.06 12.73
C ILE A 275 -13.98 -3.12 13.27
N ARG A 276 -12.87 -3.00 12.56
CA ARG A 276 -11.70 -2.25 13.03
C ARG A 276 -10.87 -1.77 11.86
N VAL A 277 -10.36 -0.56 11.95
CA VAL A 277 -9.45 0.03 10.97
C VAL A 277 -8.10 0.24 11.65
N GLU A 278 -7.03 -0.33 11.10
CA GLU A 278 -5.64 -0.14 11.55
C GLU A 278 -4.88 0.62 10.45
N PRO A 279 -4.79 1.96 10.52
CA PRO A 279 -4.14 2.77 9.48
C PRO A 279 -2.63 2.51 9.40
N ASP A 280 -1.95 2.28 10.54
CA ASP A 280 -0.50 2.02 10.58
C ASP A 280 -0.10 0.78 9.78
N ASN A 281 -0.91 -0.28 9.89
CA ASN A 281 -0.67 -1.56 9.25
C ASN A 281 -1.30 -1.67 7.86
N ARG A 282 -2.02 -0.62 7.42
CA ARG A 282 -2.80 -0.63 6.17
C ARG A 282 -3.75 -1.81 6.09
N ARG A 283 -4.50 -2.07 7.17
CA ARG A 283 -5.41 -3.22 7.28
C ARG A 283 -6.75 -2.80 7.85
N ILE A 284 -7.82 -3.26 7.21
CA ILE A 284 -9.19 -3.10 7.70
C ILE A 284 -9.71 -4.50 8.03
N ARG A 285 -10.18 -4.72 9.26
CA ARG A 285 -10.88 -5.96 9.62
C ARG A 285 -12.35 -5.83 9.31
N LEU A 286 -12.82 -6.78 8.54
CA LEU A 286 -14.22 -6.91 8.13
C LEU A 286 -14.85 -8.11 8.85
N GLY A 287 -16.15 -8.04 9.06
CA GLY A 287 -16.95 -9.15 9.58
C GLY A 287 -18.32 -9.23 8.95
N VAL A 288 -18.82 -10.46 8.77
CA VAL A 288 -20.16 -10.74 8.25
C VAL A 288 -21.13 -10.99 9.41
N LYS A 289 -20.63 -11.48 10.54
CA LYS A 289 -21.39 -11.72 11.78
C LYS A 289 -22.24 -10.54 12.26
N GLN A 290 -21.83 -9.32 11.98
CA GLN A 290 -22.51 -8.11 12.45
C GLN A 290 -23.75 -7.76 11.62
N LEU A 291 -23.95 -8.39 10.44
CA LEU A 291 -25.14 -8.21 9.59
C LEU A 291 -26.30 -9.09 10.04
N GLU A 292 -26.01 -10.32 10.46
CA GLU A 292 -26.98 -11.18 11.12
C GLU A 292 -27.17 -10.68 12.56
N GLY A 293 -28.23 -9.91 12.80
CA GLY A 293 -28.61 -9.47 14.14
C GLY A 293 -28.58 -10.64 15.12
N ASN A 294 -27.94 -10.44 16.27
CA ASN A 294 -27.59 -11.51 17.20
C ASN A 294 -28.82 -12.38 17.55
N PRO A 295 -28.93 -13.63 17.06
CA PRO A 295 -30.10 -14.49 17.30
C PRO A 295 -30.36 -14.74 18.78
N TRP A 296 -29.34 -14.59 19.63
CA TRP A 296 -29.44 -14.74 21.09
C TRP A 296 -30.05 -13.52 21.78
N GLN A 297 -29.95 -12.32 21.20
CA GLN A 297 -30.65 -11.14 21.70
C GLN A 297 -32.13 -11.24 21.40
N THR A 298 -32.49 -11.68 20.18
CA THR A 298 -33.88 -11.98 19.80
C THR A 298 -34.44 -13.10 20.67
N LEU A 299 -33.71 -14.20 20.88
CA LEU A 299 -34.17 -15.30 21.72
C LEU A 299 -34.34 -14.88 23.19
N ARG A 300 -33.48 -14.01 23.74
CA ARG A 300 -33.68 -13.46 25.10
C ARG A 300 -34.90 -12.54 25.20
N HIS A 301 -35.24 -11.84 24.12
CA HIS A 301 -36.40 -10.96 24.08
C HIS A 301 -37.71 -11.76 23.91
N ASP A 302 -37.71 -12.72 22.99
CA ASP A 302 -38.87 -13.56 22.66
C ASP A 302 -39.15 -14.62 23.74
N TYR A 303 -38.11 -15.11 24.41
CA TYR A 303 -38.17 -16.18 25.42
C TYR A 303 -37.47 -15.77 26.73
N PRO A 304 -38.15 -14.99 27.60
CA PRO A 304 -37.61 -14.62 28.91
C PRO A 304 -37.45 -15.84 29.84
N LYS A 305 -36.72 -15.68 30.95
CA LYS A 305 -36.57 -16.75 31.96
C LYS A 305 -37.94 -17.31 32.34
N PHE A 306 -38.04 -18.64 32.37
CA PHE A 306 -39.26 -19.41 32.61
C PHE A 306 -40.30 -19.45 31.47
N SER A 307 -39.95 -19.07 30.25
CA SER A 307 -40.81 -19.33 29.08
C SER A 307 -40.72 -20.78 28.60
N THR A 308 -41.81 -21.34 28.10
CA THR A 308 -41.81 -22.65 27.44
C THR A 308 -41.26 -22.51 26.03
N ILE A 309 -40.32 -23.39 25.67
CA ILE A 309 -39.75 -23.45 24.34
C ILE A 309 -39.87 -24.87 23.78
N SER A 310 -40.25 -24.97 22.50
CA SER A 310 -40.34 -26.25 21.78
C SER A 310 -39.12 -26.42 20.90
N GLY A 311 -38.47 -27.57 20.95
CA GLY A 311 -37.34 -27.89 20.08
C GLY A 311 -37.27 -29.36 19.73
N VAL A 312 -36.33 -29.71 18.85
CA VAL A 312 -36.11 -31.07 18.37
C VAL A 312 -34.85 -31.63 18.99
N ILE A 313 -34.89 -32.85 19.51
CA ILE A 313 -33.71 -33.50 20.10
C ILE A 313 -32.67 -33.77 19.00
N THR A 314 -31.48 -33.19 19.11
CA THR A 314 -30.36 -33.44 18.18
C THR A 314 -29.42 -34.52 18.67
N ASN A 315 -29.17 -34.59 19.97
CA ASN A 315 -28.24 -35.56 20.53
C ASN A 315 -28.62 -35.93 21.97
N VAL A 316 -28.45 -37.19 22.32
CA VAL A 316 -28.71 -37.71 23.67
C VAL A 316 -27.38 -38.22 24.23
N THR A 317 -26.96 -37.69 25.38
CA THR A 317 -25.71 -38.04 26.06
C THR A 317 -25.95 -38.41 27.51
N ASP A 318 -24.97 -39.08 28.14
CA ASP A 318 -25.06 -39.57 29.52
C ASP A 318 -25.27 -38.48 30.58
N PHE A 319 -25.00 -37.21 30.24
CA PHE A 319 -25.16 -36.07 31.14
C PHE A 319 -26.37 -35.18 30.80
N GLY A 320 -27.03 -35.40 29.66
CA GLY A 320 -28.18 -34.59 29.23
C GLY A 320 -28.57 -34.76 27.76
N VAL A 321 -29.70 -34.17 27.42
CA VAL A 321 -30.28 -34.16 26.06
C VAL A 321 -30.06 -32.79 25.44
N PHE A 322 -29.48 -32.76 24.25
CA PHE A 322 -29.34 -31.57 23.43
C PHE A 322 -30.57 -31.42 22.56
N VAL A 323 -31.20 -30.25 22.67
CA VAL A 323 -32.41 -29.89 21.95
C VAL A 323 -32.08 -28.70 21.09
N LYS A 324 -32.25 -28.84 19.78
CA LYS A 324 -32.17 -27.73 18.84
C LYS A 324 -33.46 -26.94 18.91
N VAL A 325 -33.32 -25.69 19.26
CA VAL A 325 -34.39 -24.72 19.38
C VAL A 325 -34.17 -23.63 18.32
N MET A 326 -35.27 -22.99 17.91
CA MET A 326 -35.37 -21.91 16.91
C MET A 326 -34.08 -21.60 16.10
N GLY A 327 -34.07 -22.02 14.83
CA GLY A 327 -32.91 -21.83 13.95
C GLY A 327 -31.81 -22.86 14.21
N ASP A 328 -30.66 -22.42 14.73
CA ASP A 328 -29.43 -23.21 14.96
C ASP A 328 -28.97 -23.21 16.43
N ILE A 329 -29.83 -22.80 17.37
CA ILE A 329 -29.48 -22.69 18.79
C ILE A 329 -29.66 -24.04 19.49
N GLU A 330 -28.63 -24.53 20.16
CA GLU A 330 -28.69 -25.77 20.94
C GLU A 330 -28.87 -25.47 22.43
N GLY A 331 -29.93 -26.04 23.01
CA GLY A 331 -30.18 -26.06 24.44
C GLY A 331 -29.81 -27.41 25.06
N LEU A 332 -29.25 -27.38 26.26
CA LEU A 332 -28.96 -28.57 27.05
C LEU A 332 -30.02 -28.75 28.13
N ILE A 333 -30.70 -29.89 28.12
CA ILE A 333 -31.48 -30.38 29.26
C ILE A 333 -30.60 -31.33 30.06
N SER A 334 -30.19 -30.92 31.26
CA SER A 334 -29.42 -31.79 32.16
C SER A 334 -30.24 -33.00 32.61
N LYS A 335 -29.59 -34.13 32.89
CA LYS A 335 -30.25 -35.36 33.35
C LYS A 335 -31.16 -35.19 34.58
N TYR A 336 -30.83 -34.26 35.47
CA TYR A 336 -31.63 -33.91 36.65
C TYR A 336 -32.92 -33.12 36.33
N ASN A 337 -33.00 -32.58 35.12
CA ASN A 337 -34.09 -31.72 34.64
C ASN A 337 -34.99 -32.41 33.59
N LEU A 338 -34.68 -33.67 33.23
CA LEU A 338 -35.47 -34.51 32.31
C LEU A 338 -36.66 -35.21 32.98
N VAL A 339 -36.66 -35.26 34.31
CA VAL A 339 -37.56 -36.09 35.11
C VAL A 339 -38.47 -35.21 35.96
N GLY A 340 -39.70 -35.66 36.21
CA GLY A 340 -40.68 -34.93 37.03
C GLY A 340 -40.23 -34.70 38.48
N PRO A 341 -40.93 -33.82 39.24
CA PRO A 341 -40.59 -33.52 40.63
C PRO A 341 -40.53 -34.74 41.57
N ASP A 342 -41.26 -35.81 41.26
CA ASP A 342 -41.44 -36.99 42.12
C ASP A 342 -40.77 -38.28 41.61
N GLU A 343 -39.99 -38.22 40.53
CA GLU A 343 -39.28 -39.39 39.99
C GLU A 343 -37.76 -39.24 40.19
N GLU A 344 -37.13 -40.24 40.80
CA GLU A 344 -35.67 -40.35 40.84
C GLU A 344 -35.15 -40.85 39.48
N TYR A 345 -33.91 -40.46 39.15
CA TYR A 345 -33.25 -40.86 37.92
C TYR A 345 -33.16 -42.39 37.83
N THR A 346 -33.82 -42.97 36.83
CA THR A 346 -33.61 -44.35 36.38
C THR A 346 -33.01 -44.31 34.97
N ASP A 347 -32.04 -45.19 34.66
CA ASP A 347 -31.43 -45.31 33.32
C ASP A 347 -32.46 -45.56 32.18
N GLU A 348 -33.71 -45.84 32.53
CA GLU A 348 -34.86 -45.98 31.63
C GLU A 348 -35.39 -44.64 31.10
N ALA A 349 -35.12 -43.51 31.77
CA ALA A 349 -35.57 -42.19 31.32
C ALA A 349 -34.87 -41.75 30.02
N LEU A 350 -33.61 -42.13 29.83
CA LEU A 350 -32.85 -41.88 28.59
C LEU A 350 -33.38 -42.70 27.40
N LYS A 351 -33.97 -43.87 27.66
CA LYS A 351 -34.56 -44.75 26.62
C LYS A 351 -35.90 -44.26 26.08
N LYS A 352 -36.54 -43.28 26.75
CA LYS A 352 -37.83 -42.72 26.34
C LYS A 352 -37.70 -41.61 25.28
N PHE A 353 -36.49 -41.12 25.02
CA PHE A 353 -36.25 -39.99 24.12
C PHE A 353 -35.41 -40.44 22.93
N ASN A 354 -35.97 -40.37 21.72
CA ASN A 354 -35.21 -40.64 20.50
C ASN A 354 -34.71 -39.33 19.88
N VAL A 355 -33.57 -39.40 19.20
CA VAL A 355 -33.06 -38.30 18.40
C VAL A 355 -34.07 -37.98 17.30
N GLY A 356 -34.53 -36.73 17.23
CA GLY A 356 -35.55 -36.26 16.30
C GLY A 356 -36.94 -36.02 16.91
N ASP A 357 -37.17 -36.43 18.16
CA ASP A 357 -38.46 -36.19 18.81
C ASP A 357 -38.62 -34.72 19.21
N PRO A 358 -39.83 -34.13 19.05
CA PRO A 358 -40.12 -32.80 19.54
C PRO A 358 -40.29 -32.82 21.05
N ILE A 359 -39.60 -31.93 21.75
CA ILE A 359 -39.66 -31.79 23.20
C ILE A 359 -39.97 -30.35 23.58
N THR A 360 -40.87 -30.20 24.56
CA THR A 360 -41.17 -28.89 25.16
C THR A 360 -40.50 -28.83 26.52
N ALA A 361 -39.73 -27.76 26.74
CA ALA A 361 -39.02 -27.55 27.99
C ALA A 361 -39.02 -26.08 28.36
N MET A 362 -38.91 -25.77 29.64
CA MET A 362 -38.88 -24.40 30.12
C MET A 362 -37.45 -23.86 30.16
N VAL A 363 -37.25 -22.61 29.77
CA VAL A 363 -35.96 -21.92 29.82
C VAL A 363 -35.61 -21.59 31.27
N VAL A 364 -34.59 -22.25 31.82
CA VAL A 364 -34.07 -21.96 33.18
C VAL A 364 -33.07 -20.82 33.11
N GLU A 365 -32.11 -20.95 32.20
CA GLU A 365 -31.04 -19.97 32.05
C GLU A 365 -30.68 -19.82 30.57
N CYS A 366 -30.59 -18.57 30.12
CA CYS A 366 -30.07 -18.22 28.81
C CYS A 366 -28.89 -17.28 29.02
N ASN A 367 -27.68 -17.76 28.74
CA ASN A 367 -26.47 -16.96 28.81
C ASN A 367 -26.00 -16.60 27.38
N PRO A 368 -26.20 -15.34 26.95
CA PRO A 368 -25.86 -14.90 25.58
C PRO A 368 -24.35 -14.82 25.33
N THR A 369 -23.55 -14.70 26.38
CA THR A 369 -22.08 -14.60 26.27
C THR A 369 -21.45 -15.96 26.04
N THR A 370 -21.95 -17.00 26.71
CA THR A 370 -21.43 -18.37 26.57
C THR A 370 -22.16 -19.18 25.51
N GLN A 371 -23.20 -18.62 24.88
CA GLN A 371 -24.07 -19.32 23.93
C GLN A 371 -24.64 -20.62 24.52
N LYS A 372 -25.01 -20.57 25.81
CA LYS A 372 -25.57 -21.73 26.53
C LYS A 372 -27.02 -21.45 26.88
N LEU A 373 -27.90 -22.35 26.45
CA LEU A 373 -29.31 -22.39 26.84
C LEU A 373 -29.52 -23.63 27.72
N SER A 374 -29.94 -23.43 28.96
CA SER A 374 -30.27 -24.51 29.88
C SER A 374 -31.79 -24.63 30.00
N LEU A 375 -32.28 -25.83 29.71
CA LEU A 375 -33.70 -26.15 29.63
C LEU A 375 -34.08 -27.15 30.74
N SER A 376 -35.32 -27.07 31.23
CA SER A 376 -35.84 -27.98 32.26
C SER A 376 -37.31 -28.34 32.06
N ILE A 377 -37.60 -29.63 32.15
CA ILE A 377 -38.95 -30.21 32.11
C ILE A 377 -39.50 -30.30 33.54
N LYS A 378 -38.64 -30.58 34.52
CA LYS A 378 -38.99 -30.65 35.95
C LYS A 378 -39.70 -29.39 36.45
N GLU A 379 -39.16 -28.24 36.10
CA GLU A 379 -39.68 -26.94 36.55
C GLU A 379 -40.99 -26.57 35.82
N MET A 380 -41.21 -27.09 34.60
CA MET A 380 -42.47 -26.95 33.86
C MET A 380 -43.60 -27.68 34.58
N VAL A 381 -43.36 -28.94 34.96
CA VAL A 381 -44.34 -29.78 35.67
C VAL A 381 -44.65 -29.23 37.05
N LYS A 382 -43.62 -28.84 37.81
CA LYS A 382 -43.79 -28.26 39.15
C LYS A 382 -44.62 -26.97 39.13
N ARG A 383 -44.41 -26.12 38.12
CA ARG A 383 -45.16 -24.86 37.98
C ARG A 383 -46.60 -25.10 37.52
N SER A 384 -46.84 -26.08 36.64
CA SER A 384 -48.20 -26.50 36.28
C SER A 384 -48.96 -26.99 37.52
N GLN A 385 -48.35 -27.88 38.32
CA GLN A 385 -48.92 -28.39 39.56
C GLN A 385 -49.17 -27.27 40.58
N GLN A 386 -48.23 -26.35 40.79
CA GLN A 386 -48.45 -25.19 41.68
C GLN A 386 -49.59 -24.28 41.19
N SER A 387 -49.75 -24.11 39.88
CA SER A 387 -50.85 -23.32 39.32
C SER A 387 -52.21 -24.00 39.42
N GLU A 388 -52.27 -25.33 39.37
CA GLU A 388 -53.49 -26.11 39.62
C GLU A 388 -53.85 -26.09 41.11
N ILE A 389 -52.88 -26.31 42.00
CA ILE A 389 -53.08 -26.25 43.45
C ILE A 389 -53.56 -24.85 43.87
N ALA A 390 -53.02 -23.78 43.28
CA ALA A 390 -53.48 -22.41 43.54
C ALA A 390 -54.92 -22.16 43.07
N LYS A 391 -55.39 -22.84 42.02
CA LYS A 391 -56.79 -22.76 41.58
C LYS A 391 -57.73 -23.51 42.53
N TYR A 392 -57.32 -24.68 43.04
CA TYR A 392 -58.08 -25.43 44.04
C TYR A 392 -58.14 -24.71 45.39
N ILE A 393 -57.05 -24.09 45.85
CA ILE A 393 -57.06 -23.27 47.08
C ILE A 393 -58.03 -22.09 46.94
N HIS A 394 -58.14 -21.51 45.75
CA HIS A 394 -59.15 -20.47 45.49
C HIS A 394 -60.59 -20.99 45.36
N GLU A 395 -60.81 -22.29 45.09
CA GLU A 395 -62.15 -22.90 45.09
C GLU A 395 -62.58 -23.40 46.48
N ASP A 396 -61.65 -23.77 47.36
CA ASP A 396 -61.96 -24.24 48.73
C ASP A 396 -62.18 -23.10 49.76
N ASP A 397 -61.75 -21.87 49.45
CA ASP A 397 -61.99 -20.67 50.29
C ASP A 397 -63.47 -20.22 50.33
N ASP A 398 -64.36 -20.82 49.51
CA ASP A 398 -65.82 -20.63 49.62
C ASP A 398 -66.48 -21.60 50.62
N SER A 399 -65.70 -22.39 51.39
CA SER A 399 -66.22 -23.23 52.47
C SER A 399 -65.90 -22.63 53.86
N ASP A 400 -66.91 -21.99 54.44
CA ASP A 400 -66.91 -21.29 55.73
C ASP A 400 -66.17 -22.04 56.85
N THR A 401 -64.97 -21.56 57.20
CA THR A 401 -64.33 -21.90 58.48
C THR A 401 -64.22 -20.63 59.34
N PHE A 402 -65.17 -20.49 60.28
CA PHE A 402 -65.16 -19.44 61.28
C PHE A 402 -63.88 -19.52 62.14
N SER A 403 -63.05 -18.49 62.06
CA SER A 403 -61.83 -18.34 62.84
C SER A 403 -62.16 -17.92 64.28
N LEU A 404 -61.40 -18.47 65.24
CA LEU A 404 -61.42 -18.10 66.67
C LEU A 404 -61.28 -16.57 66.91
N ALA A 405 -60.74 -15.84 65.92
CA ALA A 405 -60.61 -14.39 65.94
C ALA A 405 -61.96 -13.64 65.79
N ASP A 406 -62.94 -14.21 65.07
CA ASP A 406 -64.28 -13.61 64.93
C ASP A 406 -65.12 -13.78 66.21
N MET A 407 -64.86 -14.82 67.00
CA MET A 407 -65.51 -15.02 68.29
C MET A 407 -65.02 -14.03 69.37
N MET A 408 -63.80 -13.48 69.22
CA MET A 408 -63.26 -12.46 70.13
C MET A 408 -63.78 -11.06 69.82
N ARG A 409 -64.09 -10.74 68.55
CA ARG A 409 -64.67 -9.42 68.19
C ARG A 409 -66.08 -9.22 68.73
N TYR A 410 -66.85 -10.29 68.88
CA TYR A 410 -68.19 -10.22 69.48
C TYR A 410 -68.20 -9.94 70.99
N LYS A 411 -67.04 -10.01 71.68
CA LYS A 411 -66.97 -9.83 73.15
C LYS A 411 -66.51 -8.44 73.58
N ASP A 412 -65.99 -7.63 72.65
CA ASP A 412 -65.54 -6.26 72.92
C ASP A 412 -66.61 -5.20 72.59
N GLU A 413 -67.70 -5.54 71.89
CA GLU A 413 -68.82 -4.61 71.62
C GLU A 413 -69.82 -4.48 72.79
N ASP A 414 -69.82 -5.39 73.76
CA ASP A 414 -70.75 -5.36 74.92
C ASP A 414 -70.21 -4.57 76.14
N ARG A 415 -69.19 -3.73 75.98
CA ARG A 415 -68.55 -2.99 77.10
C ARG A 415 -68.62 -1.46 77.04
N GLU A 416 -69.36 -0.87 76.09
CA GLU A 416 -69.52 0.59 76.01
C GLU A 416 -70.85 1.15 76.52
N ASP A 417 -71.80 0.35 77.01
CA ASP A 417 -73.03 0.87 77.65
C ASP A 417 -73.31 0.22 79.02
N ASN A 418 -72.67 0.73 80.08
CA ASN A 418 -73.31 0.99 81.39
C ASN A 418 -72.41 1.79 82.35
#